data_AF-A0A085WT20-F1
#
_entry.id   AF-A0A085WT20-F1
#
_cell.length_a   1.000
_cell.length_b   1.000
_cell.length_c   1.000
_cell.angle_alpha   90.00
_cell.angle_beta   90.00
_cell.angle_gamma   90.00
#
_symmetry.space_group_name_H-M   'P 1'
#
loop_
_entity.id
_entity.type
_entity.pdbx_description
1 polymer ?
#
loop_
_entity_poly.entity_id
_entity_poly.type
_entity_poly.pdbx_seq_one_letter_code
_entity_poly.pdbx_strand_id
1 'polypeptide(L)'
;MKLRLGLLLVALGAFAGCDDVGGEVGRGEAVPAVAPPRLSPVELLPPVVDRSVTQRVEVRDPPAIPAVQVDVQRQADGIVDILWVVDDSGSMANQRQTLTNNFSRFLQELLALQVRFHIGVISTNYNDRGTLRGTTKVITNDTPNPQQVFLQNTSFPNASRVRLEQGLRMVELALTEPNLSGPNKDFLRPNAALAVIAVTDEDDSSYGDPNYYARFLRSLKGPGNENLSSLSVIGGTTPDGCYPPGEEIYFGGRADPAFRYSTAATKTGGIIGSICDVSFEATLLKIAAALNTLRRVFPLSLKPDPATITVRVNGNLISKDVVNGWQYRAETQSIIFLGNYVPPPGALLRFEYAFVIP
;
A
#
# COMPACT_ATOMS: atom_id res chain seq x y z
N MET A 1 51.83 60.42 21.18
CA MET A 1 51.20 60.99 19.96
C MET A 1 49.71 61.16 20.25
N LYS A 2 49.16 62.40 20.15
CA LYS A 2 47.74 62.82 20.15
C LYS A 2 46.79 62.25 21.26
N LEU A 3 46.35 63.09 22.23
CA LEU A 3 45.04 63.84 22.28
C LEU A 3 43.81 62.90 22.52
N ARG A 4 42.70 63.19 23.23
CA ARG A 4 42.05 64.36 23.92
C ARG A 4 40.91 63.78 24.84
N LEU A 5 40.15 64.45 25.73
CA LEU A 5 40.16 65.78 26.40
C LEU A 5 39.16 65.79 27.59
N GLY A 6 39.53 66.35 28.76
CA GLY A 6 38.61 67.05 29.68
C GLY A 6 37.69 66.20 30.60
N LEU A 7 36.98 66.80 31.57
CA LEU A 7 37.09 68.16 32.12
C LEU A 7 36.50 68.21 33.56
N LEU A 8 37.31 68.68 34.51
CA LEU A 8 36.99 69.60 35.61
C LEU A 8 35.54 69.70 36.16
N LEU A 9 35.38 69.56 37.49
CA LEU A 9 34.72 70.60 38.31
C LEU A 9 35.16 70.53 39.78
N VAL A 10 35.15 71.68 40.46
CA VAL A 10 35.62 71.90 41.85
C VAL A 10 34.49 72.55 42.65
N ALA A 11 34.36 72.20 43.93
CA ALA A 11 33.68 73.05 44.92
C ALA A 11 34.34 72.89 46.31
N LEU A 12 34.73 74.01 46.91
CA LEU A 12 35.39 74.12 48.20
C LEU A 12 34.43 74.68 49.27
N GLY A 13 34.72 74.38 50.54
CA GLY A 13 34.36 75.24 51.68
C GLY A 13 33.60 74.55 52.82
N ALA A 14 33.60 75.06 54.05
CA ALA A 14 34.50 76.03 54.69
C ALA A 14 34.16 76.08 56.21
N PHE A 15 35.18 76.24 57.06
CA PHE A 15 35.16 76.75 58.45
C PHE A 15 33.85 76.76 59.28
N ALA A 16 33.90 76.22 60.50
CA ALA A 16 33.98 77.04 61.72
C ALA A 16 34.08 76.17 62.99
N GLY A 17 34.90 76.60 63.95
CA GLY A 17 34.81 76.20 65.35
C GLY A 17 34.80 77.44 66.23
N CYS A 18 34.17 77.36 67.41
CA CYS A 18 34.29 78.30 68.52
C CYS A 18 34.06 77.54 69.84
N ASP A 19 34.93 77.76 70.81
CA ASP A 19 34.84 77.25 72.19
C ASP A 19 34.04 78.21 73.10
N ASP A 20 33.51 77.66 74.22
CA ASP A 20 33.26 78.21 75.57
C ASP A 20 32.79 79.69 75.78
N VAL A 21 32.10 80.11 76.87
CA VAL A 21 32.55 80.20 78.29
C VAL A 21 31.36 80.56 79.21
N GLY A 22 31.40 80.08 80.48
CA GLY A 22 30.73 80.69 81.67
C GLY A 22 29.31 80.17 81.95
N GLY A 23 28.88 79.77 83.14
CA GLY A 23 29.21 79.99 84.57
C GLY A 23 27.90 79.63 85.34
N GLU A 24 27.79 79.41 86.65
CA GLU A 24 28.70 79.57 87.79
C GLU A 24 28.19 78.69 88.98
N VAL A 25 29.08 78.42 89.96
CA VAL A 25 28.88 77.90 91.35
C VAL A 25 27.71 76.95 91.71
N GLY A 26 28.05 75.75 92.21
CA GLY A 26 27.14 74.90 93.01
C GLY A 26 27.90 73.91 93.90
N ARG A 27 27.68 73.93 95.21
CA ARG A 27 28.40 73.07 96.17
C ARG A 27 27.75 71.68 96.30
N GLY A 28 28.50 70.65 95.89
CA GLY A 28 28.63 69.37 96.60
C GLY A 28 27.48 68.37 96.58
N GLU A 29 27.73 67.23 95.93
CA GLU A 29 27.41 65.91 96.48
C GLU A 29 28.46 64.89 95.97
N ALA A 30 28.92 63.97 96.82
CA ALA A 30 30.00 63.04 96.47
C ALA A 30 29.44 61.79 95.77
N VAL A 31 29.40 61.80 94.44
CA VAL A 31 28.99 60.64 93.64
C VAL A 31 30.16 59.65 93.53
N PRO A 32 30.02 58.37 93.97
CA PRO A 32 31.09 57.38 93.83
C PRO A 32 31.27 56.98 92.36
N ALA A 33 32.51 57.02 91.88
CA ALA A 33 32.85 56.64 90.51
C ALA A 33 32.79 55.11 90.33
N VAL A 34 31.62 54.59 89.94
CA VAL A 34 31.48 53.21 89.47
C VAL A 34 32.06 53.13 88.05
N ALA A 35 33.14 52.37 87.88
CA ALA A 35 33.71 52.14 86.55
C ALA A 35 32.71 51.36 85.67
N PRO A 36 32.47 51.78 84.41
CA PRO A 36 31.57 51.05 83.53
C PRO A 36 32.15 49.65 83.22
N PRO A 37 31.31 48.60 83.18
CA PRO A 37 31.78 47.25 82.88
C PRO A 37 32.32 47.18 81.45
N ARG A 38 33.46 46.50 81.27
CA ARG A 38 34.00 46.21 79.94
C ARG A 38 33.11 45.20 79.23
N LEU A 39 32.31 45.67 78.27
CA LEU A 39 31.61 44.80 77.33
C LEU A 39 32.61 44.32 76.27
N SER A 40 32.91 43.02 76.27
CA SER A 40 33.60 42.38 75.15
C SER A 40 32.68 42.37 73.92
N PRO A 41 33.17 42.68 72.70
CA PRO A 41 32.37 42.52 71.49
C PRO A 41 32.01 41.04 71.29
N VAL A 42 30.72 40.72 71.27
CA VAL A 42 30.25 39.40 70.85
C VAL A 42 30.08 39.44 69.33
N GLU A 43 31.04 38.86 68.61
CA GLU A 43 30.96 38.70 67.17
C GLU A 43 29.98 37.57 66.83
N LEU A 44 28.81 37.93 66.29
CA LEU A 44 27.81 36.96 65.83
C LEU A 44 28.24 36.38 64.49
N LEU A 45 28.91 35.23 64.53
CA LEU A 45 29.19 34.45 63.32
C LEU A 45 27.88 34.05 62.61
N PRO A 46 27.80 34.17 61.27
CA PRO A 46 26.61 33.79 60.53
C PRO A 46 26.32 32.29 60.68
N PRO A 47 25.04 31.86 60.70
CA PRO A 47 24.69 30.46 60.91
C PRO A 47 25.24 29.58 59.79
N VAL A 48 25.90 28.49 60.18
CA VAL A 48 26.39 27.48 59.24
C VAL A 48 25.20 26.71 58.68
N VAL A 49 24.79 27.04 57.46
CA VAL A 49 23.75 26.30 56.74
C VAL A 49 24.34 24.99 56.24
N ASP A 50 23.98 23.88 56.87
CA ASP A 50 24.30 22.57 56.33
C ASP A 50 23.60 22.38 54.97
N ARG A 51 24.40 22.01 53.96
CA ARG A 51 23.96 21.69 52.60
C ARG A 51 24.20 20.21 52.26
N SER A 52 24.39 19.36 53.27
CA SER A 52 24.46 17.92 53.10
C SER A 52 23.22 17.42 52.36
N VAL A 53 23.43 16.60 51.33
CA VAL A 53 22.34 16.12 50.48
C VAL A 53 21.59 15.03 51.25
N THR A 54 20.50 15.42 51.90
CA THR A 54 19.60 14.53 52.64
C THR A 54 18.79 13.65 51.69
N GLN A 55 19.46 12.59 51.22
CA GLN A 55 18.91 11.49 50.43
C GLN A 55 18.50 11.87 48.99
N ARG A 56 19.18 11.27 48.00
CA ARG A 56 18.75 11.35 46.59
C ARG A 56 17.49 10.49 46.44
N VAL A 57 16.31 11.13 46.37
CA VAL A 57 15.06 10.47 45.99
C VAL A 57 15.19 10.05 44.52
N GLU A 58 15.22 8.74 44.26
CA GLU A 58 15.09 8.20 42.92
C GLU A 58 13.62 8.32 42.51
N VAL A 59 13.29 9.38 41.78
CA VAL A 59 11.97 9.52 41.14
C VAL A 59 11.89 8.45 40.05
N ARG A 60 11.24 7.34 40.37
CA ARG A 60 10.84 6.35 39.38
C ARG A 60 9.53 6.82 38.77
N ASP A 61 9.51 6.93 37.44
CA ASP A 61 8.26 7.13 36.72
C ASP A 61 7.27 6.02 37.12
N PRO A 62 5.98 6.33 37.34
CA PRO A 62 4.98 5.31 37.59
C PRO A 62 4.99 4.33 36.41
N PRO A 63 4.90 3.01 36.64
CA PRO A 63 4.95 2.03 35.56
C PRO A 63 3.84 2.34 34.57
N ALA A 64 4.22 2.65 33.33
CA ALA A 64 3.28 2.98 32.26
C ALA A 64 2.33 1.80 32.09
N ILE A 65 1.07 1.98 32.50
CA ILE A 65 0.04 0.96 32.31
C ILE A 65 -0.15 0.84 30.79
N PRO A 66 0.09 -0.33 30.18
CA PRO A 66 -0.06 -0.50 28.75
C PRO A 66 -1.50 -0.17 28.34
N ALA A 67 -1.65 0.86 27.52
CA ALA A 67 -2.93 1.18 26.91
C ALA A 67 -3.24 0.13 25.84
N VAL A 68 -4.51 -0.25 25.70
CA VAL A 68 -4.94 -1.25 24.71
C VAL A 68 -5.51 -0.53 23.49
N GLN A 69 -4.95 -0.80 22.32
CA GLN A 69 -5.47 -0.36 21.02
C GLN A 69 -6.23 -1.50 20.35
N VAL A 70 -7.31 -1.15 19.65
CA VAL A 70 -8.12 -2.08 18.86
C VAL A 70 -8.30 -1.53 17.44
N ASP A 71 -7.54 -2.08 16.50
CA ASP A 71 -7.69 -1.78 15.09
C ASP A 71 -8.73 -2.72 14.46
N VAL A 72 -9.73 -2.15 13.80
CA VAL A 72 -10.73 -2.90 13.02
C VAL A 72 -10.56 -2.58 11.54
N GLN A 73 -10.31 -3.61 10.74
CA GLN A 73 -10.10 -3.51 9.29
C GLN A 73 -10.98 -4.52 8.56
N ARG A 74 -11.22 -4.30 7.27
CA ARG A 74 -12.02 -5.20 6.42
C ARG A 74 -11.16 -5.73 5.28
N GLN A 75 -11.27 -7.02 4.96
CA GLN A 75 -10.64 -7.59 3.78
C GLN A 75 -11.35 -7.08 2.50
N ALA A 76 -10.63 -7.00 1.38
CA ALA A 76 -11.26 -6.76 0.08
C ALA A 76 -12.36 -7.82 -0.21
N ASP A 77 -13.43 -7.43 -0.91
CA ASP A 77 -14.58 -8.33 -1.17
C ASP A 77 -14.31 -9.40 -2.24
N GLY A 78 -13.05 -9.56 -2.69
CA GLY A 78 -12.66 -10.60 -3.66
C GLY A 78 -13.35 -10.44 -5.01
N ILE A 79 -13.55 -9.21 -5.49
CA ILE A 79 -14.29 -8.90 -6.72
C ILE A 79 -13.31 -8.62 -7.87
N VAL A 80 -13.49 -9.26 -9.03
CA VAL A 80 -12.62 -9.08 -10.20
C VAL A 80 -13.40 -9.06 -11.52
N ASP A 81 -13.05 -8.15 -12.41
CA ASP A 81 -13.48 -8.12 -13.81
C ASP A 81 -12.36 -8.72 -14.66
N ILE A 82 -12.66 -9.68 -15.54
CA ILE A 82 -11.68 -10.41 -16.35
C ILE A 82 -12.07 -10.26 -17.82
N LEU A 83 -11.30 -9.45 -18.55
CA LEU A 83 -11.45 -9.20 -19.96
C LEU A 83 -10.50 -10.12 -20.75
N TRP A 84 -11.06 -11.13 -21.41
CA TRP A 84 -10.32 -11.95 -22.35
C TRP A 84 -10.26 -11.27 -23.70
N VAL A 85 -9.05 -11.12 -24.23
CA VAL A 85 -8.77 -10.62 -25.58
C VAL A 85 -8.29 -11.82 -26.36
N VAL A 86 -9.18 -12.41 -27.17
CA VAL A 86 -8.87 -13.64 -27.89
C VAL A 86 -8.77 -13.32 -29.36
N ASP A 87 -7.59 -13.57 -29.89
CA ASP A 87 -7.26 -13.54 -31.31
C ASP A 87 -8.27 -14.37 -32.12
N ASP A 88 -8.89 -13.69 -33.10
CA ASP A 88 -9.97 -14.24 -33.91
C ASP A 88 -9.50 -14.76 -35.29
N SER A 89 -8.19 -14.81 -35.53
CA SER A 89 -7.54 -15.34 -36.74
C SER A 89 -7.89 -16.80 -37.05
N GLY A 90 -7.46 -17.25 -38.22
CA GLY A 90 -7.56 -18.65 -38.64
C GLY A 90 -6.49 -19.56 -38.03
N SER A 91 -5.29 -19.04 -37.74
CA SER A 91 -4.16 -19.80 -37.20
C SER A 91 -4.45 -20.26 -35.76
N MET A 92 -5.03 -19.38 -34.94
CA MET A 92 -5.42 -19.65 -33.54
C MET A 92 -6.52 -20.71 -33.34
N ALA A 93 -6.91 -21.48 -34.35
CA ALA A 93 -7.95 -22.52 -34.24
C ALA A 93 -7.61 -23.59 -33.20
N ASN A 94 -6.38 -24.11 -33.20
CA ASN A 94 -5.94 -25.18 -32.28
C ASN A 94 -5.72 -24.64 -30.86
N GLN A 95 -5.13 -23.45 -30.76
CA GLN A 95 -4.79 -22.74 -29.54
C GLN A 95 -6.07 -22.34 -28.78
N ARG A 96 -7.14 -21.99 -29.50
CA ARG A 96 -8.47 -21.78 -28.90
C ARG A 96 -9.08 -23.09 -28.36
N GLN A 97 -8.82 -24.24 -28.98
CA GLN A 97 -9.20 -25.53 -28.38
C GLN A 97 -8.40 -25.83 -27.11
N THR A 98 -7.10 -25.49 -27.08
CA THR A 98 -6.29 -25.56 -25.85
C THR A 98 -6.80 -24.61 -24.77
N LEU A 99 -7.10 -23.35 -25.09
CA LEU A 99 -7.67 -22.37 -24.16
C LEU A 99 -8.97 -22.87 -23.55
N THR A 100 -9.90 -23.35 -24.38
CA THR A 100 -11.21 -23.81 -23.94
C THR A 100 -11.14 -25.07 -23.06
N ASN A 101 -10.21 -25.99 -23.34
CA ASN A 101 -9.94 -27.14 -22.48
C ASN A 101 -9.41 -26.72 -21.10
N ASN A 102 -8.53 -25.70 -21.04
CA ASN A 102 -7.92 -25.22 -19.79
C ASN A 102 -8.84 -24.28 -18.98
N PHE A 103 -9.85 -23.66 -19.60
CA PHE A 103 -10.76 -22.73 -18.91
C PHE A 103 -11.54 -23.37 -17.75
N SER A 104 -11.87 -24.67 -17.83
CA SER A 104 -12.59 -25.36 -16.75
C SER A 104 -11.80 -25.35 -15.42
N ARG A 105 -10.48 -25.58 -15.48
CA ARG A 105 -9.57 -25.47 -14.32
C ARG A 105 -9.53 -24.04 -13.79
N PHE A 106 -9.32 -23.06 -14.67
CA PHE A 106 -9.27 -21.64 -14.28
C PHE A 106 -10.55 -21.18 -13.57
N LEU A 107 -11.72 -21.59 -14.07
CA LEU A 107 -13.01 -21.31 -13.44
C LEU A 107 -13.16 -22.00 -12.08
N GLN A 108 -12.75 -23.27 -11.96
CA GLN A 108 -12.77 -23.99 -10.67
C GLN A 108 -11.93 -23.29 -9.61
N GLU A 109 -10.77 -22.73 -9.98
CA GLU A 109 -9.89 -21.98 -9.09
C GLU A 109 -10.52 -20.65 -8.65
N LEU A 110 -11.13 -19.89 -9.57
CA LEU A 110 -11.88 -18.67 -9.19
C LEU A 110 -13.02 -18.96 -8.20
N LEU A 111 -13.72 -20.09 -8.38
CA LEU A 111 -14.77 -20.55 -7.47
C LEU A 111 -14.21 -21.01 -6.11
N ALA A 112 -13.08 -21.74 -6.12
CA ALA A 112 -12.40 -22.19 -4.90
C ALA A 112 -11.84 -21.03 -4.05
N LEU A 113 -11.34 -19.98 -4.72
CA LEU A 113 -10.91 -18.73 -4.09
C LEU A 113 -12.08 -17.84 -3.61
N GLN A 114 -13.33 -18.27 -3.82
CA GLN A 114 -14.56 -17.54 -3.49
C GLN A 114 -14.65 -16.15 -4.14
N VAL A 115 -14.04 -15.99 -5.33
CA VAL A 115 -13.94 -14.72 -6.05
C VAL A 115 -15.25 -14.42 -6.81
N ARG A 116 -15.74 -13.18 -6.67
CA ARG A 116 -16.90 -12.66 -7.42
C ARG A 116 -16.46 -12.11 -8.77
N PHE A 117 -16.49 -12.94 -9.80
CA PHE A 117 -15.99 -12.59 -11.13
C PHE A 117 -17.07 -12.02 -12.06
N HIS A 118 -16.67 -11.09 -12.92
CA HIS A 118 -17.30 -10.80 -14.20
C HIS A 118 -16.30 -11.20 -15.29
N ILE A 119 -16.67 -12.09 -16.21
CA ILE A 119 -15.83 -12.52 -17.33
C ILE A 119 -16.46 -12.01 -18.63
N GLY A 120 -15.68 -11.23 -19.39
CA GLY A 120 -16.03 -10.73 -20.71
C GLY A 120 -15.03 -11.23 -21.76
N VAL A 121 -15.45 -11.34 -23.01
CA VAL A 121 -14.61 -11.75 -24.15
C VAL A 121 -14.74 -10.72 -25.26
N ILE A 122 -13.61 -10.25 -25.79
CA ILE A 122 -13.49 -9.47 -27.02
C ILE A 122 -12.53 -10.16 -27.99
N SER A 123 -12.63 -9.80 -29.27
CA SER A 123 -11.62 -10.13 -30.28
C SER A 123 -10.49 -9.10 -30.31
N THR A 124 -9.45 -9.40 -31.08
CA THR A 124 -8.41 -8.48 -31.54
C THR A 124 -8.83 -7.66 -32.78
N ASN A 125 -9.87 -8.09 -33.49
CA ASN A 125 -10.38 -7.49 -34.72
C ASN A 125 -10.94 -6.08 -34.53
N TYR A 126 -10.33 -5.10 -35.19
CA TYR A 126 -10.71 -3.69 -35.02
C TYR A 126 -12.17 -3.38 -35.42
N ASN A 127 -12.80 -4.21 -36.27
CA ASN A 127 -14.18 -4.02 -36.71
C ASN A 127 -15.21 -4.35 -35.61
N ASP A 128 -14.85 -5.17 -34.62
CA ASP A 128 -15.70 -5.48 -33.47
C ASP A 128 -15.72 -4.33 -32.44
N ARG A 129 -14.82 -3.35 -32.60
CA ARG A 129 -14.76 -2.09 -31.84
C ARG A 129 -14.75 -2.28 -30.31
N GLY A 130 -14.11 -3.35 -29.83
CA GLY A 130 -14.04 -3.69 -28.41
C GLY A 130 -15.37 -4.17 -27.81
N THR A 131 -16.34 -4.57 -28.63
CA THR A 131 -17.64 -5.06 -28.17
C THR A 131 -17.52 -6.43 -27.51
N LEU A 132 -18.06 -6.59 -26.29
CA LEU A 132 -18.19 -7.88 -25.64
C LEU A 132 -19.02 -8.85 -26.49
N ARG A 133 -18.45 -10.02 -26.74
CA ARG A 133 -19.01 -11.07 -27.60
C ARG A 133 -20.02 -11.94 -26.87
N GLY A 134 -20.82 -12.66 -27.67
CA GLY A 134 -21.82 -13.62 -27.20
C GLY A 134 -23.18 -13.00 -26.88
N THR A 135 -24.18 -13.87 -26.71
CA THR A 135 -25.51 -13.49 -26.21
C THR A 135 -25.43 -13.08 -24.73
N THR A 136 -24.71 -13.86 -23.93
CA THR A 136 -24.36 -13.52 -22.55
C THR A 136 -22.98 -12.88 -22.53
N LYS A 137 -22.97 -11.54 -22.56
CA LYS A 137 -21.75 -10.72 -22.69
C LYS A 137 -20.87 -10.69 -21.44
N VAL A 138 -21.50 -10.76 -20.26
CA VAL A 138 -20.85 -10.75 -18.95
C VAL A 138 -21.21 -12.05 -18.25
N ILE A 139 -20.24 -12.95 -18.12
CA ILE A 139 -20.37 -14.22 -17.42
C ILE A 139 -20.05 -13.98 -15.94
N THR A 140 -20.93 -14.43 -15.05
CA THR A 140 -20.85 -14.23 -13.59
C THR A 140 -20.89 -15.56 -12.86
N ASN A 141 -20.66 -15.54 -11.54
CA ASN A 141 -20.85 -16.71 -10.66
C ASN A 141 -22.27 -17.32 -10.78
N ASP A 142 -23.28 -16.49 -11.10
CA ASP A 142 -24.69 -16.88 -11.21
C ASP A 142 -25.10 -17.29 -12.64
N THR A 143 -24.19 -17.22 -13.61
CA THR A 143 -24.49 -17.58 -15.01
C THR A 143 -24.63 -19.10 -15.15
N PRO A 144 -25.75 -19.62 -15.69
CA PRO A 144 -25.90 -21.05 -15.94
C PRO A 144 -24.86 -21.57 -16.94
N ASN A 145 -24.22 -22.71 -16.63
CA ASN A 145 -23.19 -23.35 -17.45
C ASN A 145 -22.11 -22.36 -17.96
N PRO A 146 -21.42 -21.63 -17.06
CA PRO A 146 -20.57 -20.50 -17.45
C PRO A 146 -19.37 -20.94 -18.32
N GLN A 147 -18.91 -22.18 -18.17
CA GLN A 147 -17.96 -22.80 -19.10
C GLN A 147 -18.51 -22.83 -20.53
N GLN A 148 -19.72 -23.34 -20.76
CA GLN A 148 -20.33 -23.42 -22.10
C GLN A 148 -20.54 -22.04 -22.72
N VAL A 149 -20.93 -21.04 -21.91
CA VAL A 149 -21.05 -19.65 -22.35
C VAL A 149 -19.68 -19.10 -22.77
N PHE A 150 -18.61 -19.37 -22.00
CA PHE A 150 -17.26 -19.00 -22.38
C PHE A 150 -16.84 -19.65 -23.71
N LEU A 151 -17.10 -20.95 -23.90
CA LEU A 151 -16.84 -21.66 -25.17
C LEU A 151 -17.50 -20.96 -26.37
N GLN A 152 -18.77 -20.55 -26.21
CA GLN A 152 -19.52 -19.84 -27.25
C GLN A 152 -18.91 -18.45 -27.51
N ASN A 153 -18.59 -17.71 -26.45
CA ASN A 153 -18.02 -16.37 -26.56
C ASN A 153 -16.64 -16.38 -27.23
N THR A 154 -15.82 -17.42 -26.99
CA THR A 154 -14.52 -17.65 -27.66
C THR A 154 -14.59 -18.42 -28.98
N SER A 155 -15.78 -18.75 -29.48
CA SER A 155 -15.93 -19.45 -30.76
C SER A 155 -15.98 -18.46 -31.93
N PHE A 156 -15.03 -18.57 -32.87
CA PHE A 156 -14.94 -17.70 -34.04
C PHE A 156 -15.22 -18.53 -35.31
N PRO A 157 -16.50 -18.85 -35.60
CA PRO A 157 -16.86 -19.75 -36.71
C PRO A 157 -16.48 -19.18 -38.07
N ASN A 158 -16.49 -17.85 -38.19
CA ASN A 158 -15.91 -17.12 -39.32
C ASN A 158 -14.64 -16.45 -38.81
N ALA A 159 -13.52 -17.17 -38.87
CA ALA A 159 -12.22 -16.64 -38.50
C ALA A 159 -11.92 -15.33 -39.26
N SER A 160 -11.32 -14.37 -38.56
CA SER A 160 -10.99 -13.08 -39.10
C SER A 160 -10.03 -13.18 -40.28
N ARG A 161 -10.20 -12.23 -41.21
CA ARG A 161 -9.31 -12.01 -42.36
C ARG A 161 -8.68 -10.62 -42.31
N VAL A 162 -8.78 -9.96 -41.16
CA VAL A 162 -8.12 -8.68 -40.90
C VAL A 162 -6.63 -8.93 -40.72
N ARG A 163 -5.79 -8.11 -41.38
CA ARG A 163 -4.33 -8.27 -41.38
C ARG A 163 -3.60 -7.58 -40.22
N LEU A 164 -4.33 -6.88 -39.36
CA LEU A 164 -3.79 -6.06 -38.28
C LEU A 164 -4.64 -6.32 -37.05
N GLU A 165 -4.15 -7.18 -36.17
CA GLU A 165 -4.81 -7.51 -34.91
C GLU A 165 -4.49 -6.48 -33.83
N GLN A 166 -5.51 -5.75 -33.37
CA GLN A 166 -5.36 -4.55 -32.55
C GLN A 166 -5.90 -4.79 -31.14
N GLY A 167 -5.49 -5.88 -30.48
CA GLY A 167 -6.03 -6.26 -29.18
C GLY A 167 -5.84 -5.20 -28.09
N LEU A 168 -4.71 -4.48 -28.05
CA LEU A 168 -4.54 -3.38 -27.09
C LEU A 168 -5.52 -2.22 -27.34
N ARG A 169 -5.82 -1.90 -28.60
CA ARG A 169 -6.86 -0.93 -28.97
C ARG A 169 -8.26 -1.48 -28.68
N MET A 170 -8.51 -2.77 -28.85
CA MET A 170 -9.81 -3.37 -28.52
C MET A 170 -10.06 -3.36 -27.01
N VAL A 171 -9.02 -3.56 -26.19
CA VAL A 171 -9.07 -3.39 -24.73
C VAL A 171 -9.42 -1.95 -24.36
N GLU A 172 -8.76 -0.96 -24.97
CA GLU A 172 -9.04 0.46 -24.73
C GLU A 172 -10.51 0.79 -25.06
N LEU A 173 -10.99 0.38 -26.24
CA LEU A 173 -12.38 0.58 -26.63
C LEU A 173 -13.35 -0.19 -25.72
N ALA A 174 -13.01 -1.40 -25.29
CA ALA A 174 -13.90 -2.21 -24.45
C ALA A 174 -14.12 -1.60 -23.06
N LEU A 175 -13.17 -0.78 -22.61
CA LEU A 175 -13.08 -0.19 -21.26
C LEU A 175 -13.28 1.33 -21.26
N THR A 176 -13.85 1.89 -22.32
CA THR A 176 -14.18 3.32 -22.45
C THR A 176 -15.60 3.54 -22.98
N GLU A 177 -16.08 4.79 -22.90
CA GLU A 177 -17.34 5.17 -23.54
C GLU A 177 -17.18 5.28 -25.07
N PRO A 178 -18.21 4.92 -25.87
CA PRO A 178 -19.59 4.60 -25.47
C PRO A 178 -19.82 3.12 -25.11
N ASN A 179 -18.77 2.29 -25.06
CA ASN A 179 -18.96 0.85 -24.83
C ASN A 179 -19.43 0.54 -23.41
N LEU A 180 -18.87 1.21 -22.39
CA LEU A 180 -19.24 1.01 -20.99
C LEU A 180 -20.71 1.36 -20.68
N SER A 181 -21.30 2.37 -21.32
CA SER A 181 -22.74 2.66 -21.21
C SER A 181 -23.62 1.88 -22.19
N GLY A 182 -23.04 1.37 -23.28
CA GLY A 182 -23.76 0.65 -24.35
C GLY A 182 -23.43 -0.85 -24.40
N PRO A 183 -22.73 -1.35 -25.44
CA PRO A 183 -22.55 -2.78 -25.70
C PRO A 183 -21.81 -3.57 -24.61
N ASN A 184 -21.06 -2.92 -23.72
CA ASN A 184 -20.28 -3.53 -22.64
C ASN A 184 -20.77 -3.10 -21.25
N LYS A 185 -22.01 -2.63 -21.15
CA LYS A 185 -22.64 -2.29 -19.87
C LYS A 185 -22.53 -3.43 -18.85
N ASP A 186 -22.50 -3.05 -17.58
CA ASP A 186 -22.41 -3.94 -16.42
C ASP A 186 -21.08 -4.73 -16.30
N PHE A 187 -20.13 -4.59 -17.24
CA PHE A 187 -18.85 -5.31 -17.19
C PHE A 187 -17.87 -4.74 -16.16
N LEU A 188 -17.38 -3.52 -16.38
CA LEU A 188 -16.32 -2.90 -15.57
C LEU A 188 -16.90 -2.29 -14.29
N ARG A 189 -16.58 -2.86 -13.13
CA ARG A 189 -17.08 -2.41 -11.83
C ARG A 189 -16.03 -1.53 -11.11
N PRO A 190 -16.44 -0.44 -10.44
CA PRO A 190 -15.50 0.46 -9.77
C PRO A 190 -14.84 -0.16 -8.53
N ASN A 191 -15.50 -1.11 -7.86
CA ASN A 191 -15.01 -1.79 -6.66
C ASN A 191 -14.37 -3.17 -6.92
N ALA A 192 -14.12 -3.52 -8.18
CA ALA A 192 -13.44 -4.75 -8.59
C ALA A 192 -12.02 -4.44 -9.06
N ALA A 193 -11.09 -5.40 -8.93
CA ALA A 193 -9.88 -5.35 -9.74
C ALA A 193 -10.20 -5.67 -11.21
N LEU A 194 -9.32 -5.30 -12.14
CA LEU A 194 -9.39 -5.63 -13.55
C LEU A 194 -8.20 -6.51 -13.95
N ALA A 195 -8.51 -7.65 -14.55
CA ALA A 195 -7.61 -8.50 -15.28
C ALA A 195 -7.89 -8.35 -16.78
N VAL A 196 -6.88 -8.08 -17.58
CA VAL A 196 -6.92 -8.29 -19.02
C VAL A 196 -6.05 -9.50 -19.34
N ILE A 197 -6.57 -10.46 -20.10
CA ILE A 197 -5.82 -11.67 -20.50
C ILE A 197 -5.87 -11.75 -22.02
N ALA A 198 -4.75 -11.44 -22.67
CA ALA A 198 -4.58 -11.59 -24.11
C ALA A 198 -4.14 -13.01 -24.46
N VAL A 199 -4.69 -13.57 -25.53
CA VAL A 199 -4.35 -14.91 -26.06
C VAL A 199 -4.28 -14.80 -27.58
N THR A 200 -3.07 -14.94 -28.14
CA THR A 200 -2.74 -14.66 -29.56
C THR A 200 -1.50 -15.44 -30.01
N ASP A 201 -1.33 -15.66 -31.30
CA ASP A 201 -0.10 -16.17 -31.91
C ASP A 201 0.73 -15.09 -32.62
N GLU A 202 0.36 -13.80 -32.54
CA GLU A 202 1.16 -12.68 -33.06
C GLU A 202 1.37 -11.52 -32.05
N ASP A 203 2.01 -10.43 -32.49
CA ASP A 203 2.15 -9.21 -31.69
C ASP A 203 1.08 -8.17 -32.02
N ASP A 204 0.77 -7.32 -31.04
CA ASP A 204 -0.27 -6.30 -31.18
C ASP A 204 0.06 -5.28 -32.30
N SER A 205 -0.83 -5.17 -33.30
CA SER A 205 -0.76 -4.18 -34.37
C SER A 205 -1.50 -2.86 -34.05
N SER A 206 -1.78 -2.56 -32.78
CA SER A 206 -2.45 -1.30 -32.40
C SER A 206 -1.54 -0.09 -32.59
N TYR A 207 -2.12 1.03 -33.02
CA TYR A 207 -1.37 2.28 -33.20
C TYR A 207 -0.88 2.87 -31.87
N GLY A 208 0.38 3.35 -31.85
CA GLY A 208 0.97 4.02 -30.68
C GLY A 208 1.87 3.10 -29.84
N ASP A 209 2.35 3.64 -28.72
CA ASP A 209 3.35 3.00 -27.84
C ASP A 209 2.66 2.05 -26.83
N PRO A 210 3.13 0.80 -26.60
CA PRO A 210 2.53 -0.13 -25.63
C PRO A 210 2.48 0.42 -24.18
N ASN A 211 3.39 1.34 -23.82
CA ASN A 211 3.35 2.05 -22.54
C ASN A 211 2.14 2.99 -22.40
N TYR A 212 1.52 3.44 -23.50
CA TYR A 212 0.26 4.18 -23.45
C TYR A 212 -0.86 3.28 -22.89
N TYR A 213 -1.02 2.09 -23.47
CA TYR A 213 -2.03 1.11 -23.02
C TYR A 213 -1.81 0.65 -21.58
N ALA A 214 -0.55 0.47 -21.16
CA ALA A 214 -0.22 0.18 -19.77
C ALA A 214 -0.62 1.33 -18.81
N ARG A 215 -0.37 2.60 -19.18
CA ARG A 215 -0.79 3.76 -18.38
C ARG A 215 -2.32 3.91 -18.35
N PHE A 216 -2.99 3.70 -19.48
CA PHE A 216 -4.44 3.67 -19.57
C PHE A 216 -5.03 2.67 -18.58
N LEU A 217 -4.61 1.40 -18.64
CA LEU A 217 -5.10 0.36 -17.73
C LEU A 217 -4.87 0.71 -16.27
N ARG A 218 -3.67 1.17 -15.89
CA ARG A 218 -3.36 1.59 -14.52
C ARG A 218 -4.21 2.77 -14.03
N SER A 219 -4.71 3.63 -14.93
CA SER A 219 -5.56 4.76 -14.55
C SER A 219 -7.03 4.39 -14.29
N LEU A 220 -7.51 3.26 -14.80
CA LEU A 220 -8.95 2.90 -14.81
C LEU A 220 -9.61 2.75 -13.42
N LYS A 221 -8.83 2.42 -12.38
CA LYS A 221 -9.36 2.20 -11.02
C LYS A 221 -9.15 3.41 -10.10
N GLY A 222 -8.69 4.54 -10.65
CA GLY A 222 -8.47 5.81 -9.95
C GLY A 222 -7.10 5.91 -9.26
N PRO A 223 -6.73 7.11 -8.77
CA PRO A 223 -5.43 7.35 -8.13
C PRO A 223 -5.20 6.47 -6.89
N GLY A 224 -4.00 5.91 -6.75
CA GLY A 224 -3.63 5.00 -5.66
C GLY A 224 -4.09 3.56 -5.82
N ASN A 225 -4.90 3.27 -6.85
CA ASN A 225 -5.40 1.94 -7.19
C ASN A 225 -4.73 1.36 -8.45
N GLU A 226 -3.57 1.88 -8.85
CA GLU A 226 -2.93 1.54 -10.14
C GLU A 226 -2.56 0.06 -10.27
N ASN A 227 -2.44 -0.65 -9.14
CA ASN A 227 -2.15 -2.08 -9.08
C ASN A 227 -3.43 -2.96 -9.06
N LEU A 228 -4.63 -2.36 -9.06
CA LEU A 228 -5.91 -3.08 -9.23
C LEU A 228 -6.25 -3.31 -10.71
N SER A 229 -5.32 -3.06 -11.65
CA SER A 229 -5.53 -3.22 -13.08
C SER A 229 -4.26 -3.78 -13.73
N SER A 230 -4.38 -4.97 -14.33
CA SER A 230 -3.25 -5.69 -14.92
C SER A 230 -3.58 -6.24 -16.30
N LEU A 231 -2.57 -6.34 -17.18
CA LEU A 231 -2.64 -7.10 -18.42
C LEU A 231 -1.70 -8.29 -18.33
N SER A 232 -2.19 -9.47 -18.66
CA SER A 232 -1.41 -10.69 -18.85
C SER A 232 -1.53 -11.14 -20.30
N VAL A 233 -0.55 -11.89 -20.79
CA VAL A 233 -0.56 -12.45 -22.15
C VAL A 233 -0.13 -13.90 -22.16
N ILE A 234 -0.82 -14.70 -22.95
CA ILE A 234 -0.42 -16.02 -23.43
C ILE A 234 -0.14 -15.82 -24.93
N GLY A 235 1.14 -15.72 -25.29
CA GLY A 235 1.57 -15.29 -26.64
C GLY A 235 2.84 -15.98 -27.10
N GLY A 236 3.31 -15.69 -28.32
CA GLY A 236 4.60 -16.18 -28.79
C GLY A 236 5.73 -15.63 -27.92
N THR A 237 6.67 -16.49 -27.51
CA THR A 237 7.71 -16.13 -26.54
C THR A 237 8.70 -15.12 -27.11
N THR A 238 9.03 -14.08 -26.34
CA THR A 238 10.07 -13.12 -26.72
C THR A 238 11.48 -13.65 -26.40
N PRO A 239 12.51 -13.40 -27.24
CA PRO A 239 12.46 -12.55 -28.43
C PRO A 239 12.16 -13.29 -29.75
N ASP A 240 12.24 -14.62 -29.78
CA ASP A 240 12.35 -15.39 -31.04
C ASP A 240 11.04 -16.05 -31.52
N GLY A 241 9.91 -15.78 -30.88
CA GLY A 241 8.65 -16.49 -31.10
C GLY A 241 8.71 -17.92 -30.56
N CYS A 242 7.76 -18.77 -30.95
CA CYS A 242 7.78 -20.21 -30.68
C CYS A 242 6.90 -20.98 -31.69
N TYR A 243 7.00 -22.30 -31.70
CA TYR A 243 6.08 -23.16 -32.46
C TYR A 243 5.14 -23.88 -31.48
N PRO A 244 3.81 -23.78 -31.67
CA PRO A 244 2.86 -24.60 -30.93
C PRO A 244 3.09 -26.10 -31.19
N PRO A 245 2.89 -26.98 -30.20
CA PRO A 245 3.22 -28.39 -30.34
C PRO A 245 2.45 -29.07 -31.48
N GLY A 246 3.16 -29.64 -32.44
CA GLY A 246 2.58 -30.28 -33.63
C GLY A 246 2.32 -29.34 -34.82
N GLU A 247 2.70 -28.05 -34.72
CA GLU A 247 2.57 -27.07 -35.79
C GLU A 247 3.90 -26.70 -36.47
N GLU A 248 5.00 -27.33 -36.06
CA GLU A 248 6.37 -27.07 -36.54
C GLU A 248 6.53 -27.28 -38.06
N ILE A 249 5.64 -28.07 -38.67
CA ILE A 249 5.64 -28.44 -40.08
C ILE A 249 4.72 -27.57 -40.96
N TYR A 250 3.85 -26.75 -40.38
CA TYR A 250 2.89 -25.94 -41.14
C TYR A 250 3.46 -24.57 -41.47
N PHE A 251 3.31 -24.14 -42.73
CA PHE A 251 3.65 -22.78 -43.13
C PHE A 251 2.70 -21.79 -42.43
N GLY A 252 3.26 -20.90 -41.60
CA GLY A 252 2.48 -20.01 -40.74
C GLY A 252 2.14 -20.59 -39.36
N GLY A 253 2.58 -21.81 -39.02
CA GLY A 253 2.42 -22.41 -37.68
C GLY A 253 3.44 -21.92 -36.64
N ARG A 254 4.08 -20.76 -36.85
CA ARG A 254 4.98 -20.12 -35.87
C ARG A 254 4.22 -19.00 -35.19
N ALA A 255 4.14 -19.05 -33.87
CA ALA A 255 3.71 -17.91 -33.08
C ALA A 255 4.82 -16.84 -33.06
N ASP A 256 4.49 -15.64 -33.53
CA ASP A 256 5.37 -14.48 -33.53
C ASP A 256 5.55 -13.90 -32.11
N PRO A 257 6.72 -13.32 -31.81
CA PRO A 257 7.05 -12.83 -30.47
C PRO A 257 6.17 -11.64 -30.06
N ALA A 258 5.34 -11.82 -29.04
CA ALA A 258 4.37 -10.85 -28.55
C ALA A 258 5.01 -9.70 -27.73
N PHE A 259 5.92 -8.93 -28.33
CA PHE A 259 6.72 -7.88 -27.67
C PHE A 259 5.88 -6.76 -27.05
N ARG A 260 4.86 -6.25 -27.74
CA ARG A 260 4.03 -5.13 -27.27
C ARG A 260 3.09 -5.56 -26.16
N TYR A 261 2.50 -6.75 -26.26
CA TYR A 261 1.76 -7.35 -25.14
C TYR A 261 2.67 -7.62 -23.94
N SER A 262 3.86 -8.18 -24.15
CA SER A 262 4.85 -8.42 -23.09
C SER A 262 5.29 -7.13 -22.41
N THR A 263 5.42 -6.03 -23.17
CA THR A 263 5.70 -4.70 -22.64
C THR A 263 4.53 -4.20 -21.77
N ALA A 264 3.30 -4.26 -22.27
CA ALA A 264 2.12 -3.85 -21.52
C ALA A 264 1.92 -4.70 -20.24
N ALA A 265 2.17 -6.01 -20.31
CA ALA A 265 2.08 -6.91 -19.18
C ALA A 265 3.12 -6.57 -18.10
N THR A 266 4.39 -6.43 -18.49
CA THR A 266 5.47 -6.03 -17.58
C THR A 266 5.19 -4.69 -16.90
N LYS A 267 4.66 -3.70 -17.65
CA LYS A 267 4.37 -2.35 -17.12
C LYS A 267 3.12 -2.28 -16.23
N THR A 268 2.27 -3.31 -16.25
CA THR A 268 1.07 -3.42 -15.40
C THR A 268 1.19 -4.50 -14.33
N GLY A 269 2.34 -5.21 -14.25
CA GLY A 269 2.60 -6.24 -13.26
C GLY A 269 1.88 -7.57 -13.50
N GLY A 270 1.36 -7.81 -14.71
CA GLY A 270 0.71 -9.07 -15.07
C GLY A 270 1.67 -10.16 -15.53
N ILE A 271 1.11 -11.32 -15.88
CA ILE A 271 1.84 -12.55 -16.19
C ILE A 271 2.06 -12.69 -17.70
N ILE A 272 3.26 -13.15 -18.08
CA ILE A 272 3.58 -13.56 -19.45
C ILE A 272 3.70 -15.09 -19.45
N GLY A 273 2.98 -15.75 -20.34
CA GLY A 273 3.07 -17.19 -20.62
C GLY A 273 3.13 -17.46 -22.12
N SER A 274 3.41 -18.72 -22.47
CA SER A 274 3.62 -19.12 -23.86
C SER A 274 2.35 -19.68 -24.48
N ILE A 275 1.99 -19.22 -25.68
CA ILE A 275 0.94 -19.84 -26.50
C ILE A 275 1.35 -21.23 -27.01
N CYS A 276 2.65 -21.55 -26.95
CA CYS A 276 3.23 -22.82 -27.33
C CYS A 276 3.36 -23.81 -26.15
N ASP A 277 2.87 -23.46 -24.95
CA ASP A 277 2.75 -24.42 -23.86
C ASP A 277 1.68 -25.48 -24.21
N VAL A 278 1.96 -26.77 -23.96
CA VAL A 278 1.00 -27.89 -24.19
C VAL A 278 -0.33 -27.67 -23.45
N SER A 279 -0.30 -26.92 -22.35
CA SER A 279 -1.46 -26.49 -21.57
C SER A 279 -1.18 -25.11 -20.98
N PHE A 280 -2.19 -24.23 -21.02
CA PHE A 280 -2.10 -22.91 -20.40
C PHE A 280 -2.37 -22.95 -18.88
N GLU A 281 -2.65 -24.11 -18.29
CA GLU A 281 -3.04 -24.25 -16.87
C GLU A 281 -2.03 -23.59 -15.92
N ALA A 282 -0.73 -23.83 -16.09
CA ALA A 282 0.30 -23.25 -15.21
C ALA A 282 0.34 -21.71 -15.27
N THR A 283 0.04 -21.12 -16.42
CA THR A 283 -0.05 -19.66 -16.59
C THR A 283 -1.36 -19.12 -16.03
N LEU A 284 -2.48 -19.80 -16.31
CA LEU A 284 -3.80 -19.43 -15.79
C LEU A 284 -3.89 -19.54 -14.25
N LEU A 285 -3.20 -20.49 -13.64
CA LEU A 285 -3.04 -20.61 -12.18
C LEU A 285 -2.25 -19.42 -11.60
N LYS A 286 -1.14 -19.02 -12.24
CA LYS A 286 -0.38 -17.82 -11.83
C LYS A 286 -1.24 -16.56 -11.95
N ILE A 287 -2.03 -16.44 -13.02
CA ILE A 287 -2.97 -15.34 -13.19
C ILE A 287 -4.03 -15.37 -12.08
N ALA A 288 -4.74 -16.48 -11.88
CA ALA A 288 -5.76 -16.61 -10.82
C ALA A 288 -5.19 -16.27 -9.41
N ALA A 289 -3.97 -16.71 -9.11
CA ALA A 289 -3.27 -16.37 -7.88
C ALA A 289 -2.89 -14.88 -7.79
N ALA A 290 -2.53 -14.23 -8.90
CA ALA A 290 -2.27 -12.79 -8.97
C ALA A 290 -3.56 -11.94 -8.89
N LEU A 291 -4.70 -12.47 -9.34
CA LEU A 291 -6.02 -11.86 -9.19
C LEU A 291 -6.59 -11.96 -7.78
N ASN A 292 -5.85 -12.57 -6.86
CA ASN A 292 -6.16 -12.56 -5.44
C ASN A 292 -5.96 -11.16 -4.84
N THR A 293 -6.98 -10.32 -4.94
CA THR A 293 -7.04 -8.96 -4.36
C THR A 293 -7.04 -8.93 -2.83
N LEU A 294 -7.09 -10.09 -2.18
CA LEU A 294 -7.12 -10.21 -0.74
C LEU A 294 -5.77 -9.77 -0.15
N ARG A 295 -5.82 -8.70 0.65
CA ARG A 295 -4.65 -8.15 1.32
C ARG A 295 -4.10 -9.19 2.28
N ARG A 296 -2.79 -9.42 2.22
CA ARG A 296 -2.05 -10.20 3.21
C ARG A 296 -1.40 -9.33 4.28
N VAL A 297 -1.22 -8.03 4.01
CA VAL A 297 -0.58 -7.07 4.92
C VAL A 297 -1.60 -6.04 5.40
N PHE A 298 -1.67 -5.86 6.71
CA PHE A 298 -2.57 -4.93 7.39
C PHE A 298 -1.75 -4.03 8.33
N PRO A 299 -1.49 -2.76 7.96
CA PRO A 299 -0.81 -1.80 8.84
C PRO A 299 -1.57 -1.58 10.13
N LEU A 300 -0.87 -1.48 11.25
CA LEU A 300 -1.43 -1.13 12.56
C LEU A 300 -1.36 0.38 12.76
N SER A 301 -2.33 0.95 13.48
CA SER A 301 -2.41 2.38 13.75
C SER A 301 -1.30 2.89 14.68
N LEU A 302 -0.87 2.06 15.63
CA LEU A 302 0.14 2.37 16.64
C LEU A 302 1.19 1.26 16.72
N LYS A 303 2.33 1.55 17.34
CA LYS A 303 3.41 0.57 17.56
C LYS A 303 3.03 -0.38 18.71
N PRO A 304 2.76 -1.67 18.44
CA PRO A 304 2.37 -2.63 19.47
C PRO A 304 3.56 -3.09 20.33
N ASP A 305 3.26 -3.62 21.51
CA ASP A 305 4.07 -4.69 22.12
C ASP A 305 3.80 -6.01 21.37
N PRO A 306 4.78 -6.59 20.64
CA PRO A 306 4.60 -7.78 19.82
C PRO A 306 4.21 -9.07 20.56
N ALA A 307 4.35 -9.10 21.89
CA ALA A 307 3.92 -10.22 22.73
C ALA A 307 2.42 -10.20 23.03
N THR A 308 1.79 -9.03 22.96
CA THR A 308 0.38 -8.82 23.36
C THR A 308 -0.62 -8.86 22.21
N ILE A 309 -0.13 -8.86 20.96
CA ILE A 309 -0.98 -8.82 19.77
C ILE A 309 -1.86 -10.07 19.69
N THR A 310 -3.17 -9.85 19.70
CA THR A 310 -4.19 -10.85 19.38
C THR A 310 -4.88 -10.48 18.07
N VAL A 311 -5.11 -11.49 17.22
CA VAL A 311 -5.67 -11.31 15.88
C VAL A 311 -6.92 -12.15 15.75
N ARG A 312 -8.05 -11.50 15.41
CA ARG A 312 -9.32 -12.17 15.14
C ARG A 312 -9.78 -11.88 13.72
N VAL A 313 -10.26 -12.92 13.04
CA VAL A 313 -10.86 -12.83 11.70
C VAL A 313 -12.28 -13.39 11.79
N ASN A 314 -13.28 -12.56 11.48
CA ASN A 314 -14.70 -12.85 11.71
C ASN A 314 -14.99 -13.34 13.15
N GLY A 315 -14.30 -12.75 14.14
CA GLY A 315 -14.40 -13.11 15.57
C GLY A 315 -13.51 -14.29 16.00
N ASN A 316 -13.16 -15.19 15.10
CA ASN A 316 -12.32 -16.36 15.38
C ASN A 316 -10.87 -15.94 15.64
N LEU A 317 -10.27 -16.44 16.72
CA LEU A 317 -8.86 -16.19 17.05
C LEU A 317 -7.95 -16.93 16.06
N ILE A 318 -6.99 -16.22 15.46
CA ILE A 318 -6.01 -16.80 14.53
C ILE A 318 -4.66 -16.88 15.23
N SER A 319 -4.03 -18.06 15.15
CA SER A 319 -2.72 -18.33 15.74
C SER A 319 -1.61 -17.49 15.08
N LYS A 320 -0.64 -17.07 15.91
CA LYS A 320 0.62 -16.49 15.45
C LYS A 320 1.48 -17.61 14.88
N ASP A 321 1.47 -17.78 13.57
CA ASP A 321 2.09 -18.90 12.87
C ASP A 321 2.67 -18.46 11.53
N VAL A 322 3.72 -19.15 11.07
CA VAL A 322 4.51 -18.77 9.90
C VAL A 322 4.03 -19.41 8.59
N VAL A 323 3.15 -20.43 8.67
CA VAL A 323 2.65 -21.25 7.56
C VAL A 323 1.13 -21.15 7.40
N ASN A 324 0.39 -21.01 8.51
CA ASN A 324 -1.07 -21.03 8.53
C ASN A 324 -1.61 -20.05 9.60
N GLY A 325 -1.18 -18.79 9.52
CA GLY A 325 -1.55 -17.76 10.50
C GLY A 325 -0.95 -16.41 10.16
N TRP A 326 -0.56 -15.67 11.20
CA TRP A 326 0.00 -14.32 11.06
C TRP A 326 1.35 -14.14 11.76
N GLN A 327 2.10 -13.15 11.29
CA GLN A 327 3.27 -12.57 11.97
C GLN A 327 3.14 -11.05 12.06
N TYR A 328 3.87 -10.44 12.99
CA TYR A 328 4.08 -8.99 13.03
C TYR A 328 5.39 -8.62 12.30
N ARG A 329 5.38 -7.53 11.55
CA ARG A 329 6.54 -6.92 10.89
C ARG A 329 6.80 -5.56 11.53
N ALA A 330 7.90 -5.47 12.29
CA ALA A 330 8.26 -4.25 13.01
C ALA A 330 8.66 -3.10 12.08
N GLU A 331 9.36 -3.40 10.98
CA GLU A 331 9.83 -2.44 9.97
C GLU A 331 8.68 -1.66 9.31
N THR A 332 7.54 -2.32 9.10
CA THR A 332 6.36 -1.78 8.41
C THR A 332 5.16 -1.57 9.33
N GLN A 333 5.34 -1.75 10.65
CA GLN A 333 4.29 -1.70 11.68
C GLN A 333 3.01 -2.44 11.24
N SER A 334 3.12 -3.70 10.80
CA SER A 334 1.99 -4.39 10.17
C SER A 334 1.85 -5.86 10.56
N ILE A 335 0.61 -6.36 10.48
CA ILE A 335 0.31 -7.78 10.55
C ILE A 335 0.36 -8.36 9.13
N ILE A 336 1.12 -9.43 8.94
CA ILE A 336 1.20 -10.16 7.68
C ILE A 336 0.68 -11.59 7.86
N PHE A 337 -0.28 -11.98 7.03
CA PHE A 337 -0.78 -13.34 6.93
C PHE A 337 0.06 -14.14 5.93
N LEU A 338 0.60 -15.27 6.39
CA LEU A 338 1.65 -16.02 5.70
C LEU A 338 1.25 -17.45 5.36
N GLY A 339 1.95 -18.00 4.37
CA GLY A 339 1.68 -19.31 3.80
C GLY A 339 0.24 -19.43 3.28
N ASN A 340 -0.46 -20.46 3.75
CA ASN A 340 -1.75 -20.89 3.23
C ASN A 340 -2.93 -20.11 3.80
N TYR A 341 -2.76 -19.40 4.92
CA TYR A 341 -3.82 -18.58 5.48
C TYR A 341 -3.93 -17.23 4.78
N VAL A 342 -5.09 -16.94 4.23
CA VAL A 342 -5.48 -15.61 3.75
C VAL A 342 -6.83 -15.26 4.40
N PRO A 343 -6.99 -14.09 5.03
CA PRO A 343 -8.29 -13.66 5.55
C PRO A 343 -9.31 -13.64 4.39
N PRO A 344 -10.47 -14.30 4.51
CA PRO A 344 -11.37 -14.54 3.38
C PRO A 344 -12.03 -13.24 2.89
N PRO A 345 -12.60 -13.23 1.66
CA PRO A 345 -13.24 -12.06 1.08
C PRO A 345 -14.23 -11.37 2.02
N GLY A 346 -14.13 -10.05 2.12
CA GLY A 346 -15.00 -9.22 2.96
C GLY A 346 -14.90 -9.44 4.47
N ALA A 347 -13.98 -10.28 4.96
CA ALA A 347 -13.84 -10.59 6.39
C ALA A 347 -13.56 -9.34 7.25
N LEU A 348 -14.04 -9.35 8.49
CA LEU A 348 -13.71 -8.37 9.50
C LEU A 348 -12.48 -8.83 10.29
N LEU A 349 -11.39 -8.07 10.22
CA LEU A 349 -10.18 -8.27 10.98
C LEU A 349 -10.19 -7.34 12.19
N ARG A 350 -9.86 -7.89 13.36
CA ARG A 350 -9.67 -7.13 14.60
C ARG A 350 -8.31 -7.47 15.20
N PHE A 351 -7.46 -6.46 15.30
CA PHE A 351 -6.14 -6.55 15.93
C PHE A 351 -6.21 -5.81 17.27
N GLU A 352 -6.00 -6.52 18.37
CA GLU A 352 -5.97 -5.93 19.72
C GLU A 352 -4.59 -6.14 20.33
N TYR A 353 -3.99 -5.07 20.84
CA TYR A 353 -2.62 -5.07 21.35
C TYR A 353 -2.40 -3.98 22.39
N ALA A 354 -1.46 -4.22 23.31
CA ALA A 354 -0.91 -3.19 24.16
C ALA A 354 0.02 -2.26 23.35
N PHE A 355 0.04 -0.98 23.71
CA PHE A 355 1.03 -0.02 23.27
C PHE A 355 1.50 0.86 24.43
N VAL A 356 2.67 1.47 24.28
CA VAL A 356 3.21 2.46 25.21
C VAL A 356 2.81 3.84 24.71
N ILE A 357 2.16 4.63 25.55
CA ILE A 357 1.95 6.06 25.29
C ILE A 357 3.32 6.75 25.39
N PRO A 358 3.78 7.46 24.33
CA PRO A 358 5.10 8.10 24.31
C PRO A 358 5.20 9.32 25.23
#